data_AF-A0A1V5RUA1-F1
#
_entry.id   AF-A0A1V5RUA1-F1
#
_cell.length_a   1.000
_cell.length_b   1.000
_cell.length_c   1.000
_cell.angle_alpha   90.00
_cell.angle_beta   90.00
_cell.angle_gamma   90.00
#
_symmetry.space_group_name_H-M   'P 1'
#
loop_
_entity.id
_entity.type
_entity.pdbx_description
1 polymer ?
#
loop_
_entity_poly.entity_id
_entity_poly.type
_entity_poly.pdbx_seq_one_letter_code
_entity_poly.pdbx_strand_id
1 'polypeptide(L)'
;MRIAGLRRLEETVIRVPSQGDNWHMSWAAGDAQEPAGRQYVSLCDGSGFPGLPRADYNSRAYAIAGDPPHVRFEHLPGYPELLTVPGTRDVHRYYNFGILALDGRLYQFLSTPNHPFHEPEPRFVGVKLIWSPDNGAVWRNQDGSAPVRWEPWDARSRANMLFFDEPGEAFSLLTVVQMGQNYAHNRDGYVYIYAPNGNREGAMNQLVLCRVPRERILDRRAYTFYAGLRQDGSAAWTPDIAARGVVHAFPAGWVNRFVHPYAWHPSVVYYPPTGEYLMANWGMGTDSAGNWFARPSYLGFWTAPEPWGPWTQVHEEQAWMPADDPAARAYQPQIAPRWIAADGGAFWLVWTDFQELGGQRPYYAFNMQQVAVRLA
;
A
#
# COMPACT_ATOMS: atom_id res chain seq x y z
N MET A 1 25.33 -11.63 -4.22
CA MET A 1 24.49 -11.08 -5.29
C MET A 1 23.60 -10.01 -4.68
N ARG A 2 23.60 -8.79 -5.22
CA ARG A 2 22.78 -7.66 -4.76
C ARG A 2 22.13 -6.95 -5.94
N ILE A 3 21.05 -6.21 -5.70
CA ILE A 3 20.44 -5.35 -6.71
C ILE A 3 21.32 -4.10 -6.90
N ALA A 4 21.78 -3.87 -8.13
CA ALA A 4 22.69 -2.78 -8.52
C ALA A 4 22.03 -1.74 -9.45
N GLY A 5 20.77 -1.92 -9.82
CA GLY A 5 20.03 -0.97 -10.65
C GLY A 5 18.73 -1.57 -11.19
N LEU A 6 17.83 -0.70 -11.61
CA LEU A 6 16.55 -1.06 -12.18
C LEU A 6 16.31 -0.30 -13.48
N ARG A 7 15.48 -0.86 -14.36
CA ARG A 7 15.02 -0.20 -15.59
C ARG A 7 13.60 -0.64 -15.89
N ARG A 8 12.66 0.31 -15.94
CA ARG A 8 11.30 0.05 -16.43
C ARG A 8 11.36 -0.29 -17.92
N LEU A 9 10.57 -1.26 -18.35
CA LEU A 9 10.48 -1.71 -19.75
C LEU A 9 9.22 -1.11 -20.37
N GLU A 10 9.34 0.02 -21.07
CA GLU A 10 8.20 0.80 -21.58
C GLU A 10 7.32 0.01 -22.56
N GLU A 11 7.93 -0.89 -23.32
CA GLU A 11 7.26 -1.80 -24.24
C GLU A 11 6.33 -2.83 -23.56
N THR A 12 6.40 -2.96 -22.24
CA THR A 12 5.63 -3.94 -21.46
C THR A 12 4.45 -3.32 -20.71
N VAL A 13 4.17 -2.03 -20.88
CA VAL A 13 3.07 -1.35 -20.21
C VAL A 13 1.73 -1.93 -20.66
N ILE A 14 0.97 -2.46 -19.69
CA ILE A 14 -0.38 -2.98 -19.89
C ILE A 14 -1.33 -2.19 -19.01
N ARG A 15 -2.38 -1.63 -19.63
CA ARG A 15 -3.45 -0.90 -18.95
C ARG A 15 -4.71 -1.75 -18.97
N VAL A 16 -5.08 -2.32 -17.83
CA VAL A 16 -6.26 -3.19 -17.72
C VAL A 16 -7.51 -2.32 -17.56
N PRO A 17 -8.53 -2.47 -18.44
CA PRO A 17 -9.79 -1.75 -18.28
C PRO A 17 -10.40 -1.99 -16.90
N SER A 18 -10.51 -0.93 -16.12
CA SER A 18 -10.99 -0.94 -14.73
C SER A 18 -11.25 0.50 -14.29
N GLN A 19 -11.84 0.69 -13.13
CA GLN A 19 -11.86 1.97 -12.43
C GLN A 19 -11.59 1.73 -10.96
N GLY A 20 -10.42 2.15 -10.50
CA GLY A 20 -9.96 2.06 -9.11
C GLY A 20 -8.54 2.62 -8.98
N ASP A 21 -8.11 2.80 -7.74
CA ASP A 21 -6.77 3.25 -7.40
C ASP A 21 -6.13 2.47 -6.23
N ASN A 22 -4.87 2.79 -5.90
CA ASN A 22 -4.11 2.29 -4.75
C ASN A 22 -4.11 0.75 -4.60
N TRP A 23 -3.52 0.07 -5.58
CA TRP A 23 -3.62 -1.39 -5.78
C TRP A 23 -2.80 -2.27 -4.80
N HIS A 24 -2.92 -2.08 -3.48
CA HIS A 24 -2.14 -2.87 -2.51
C HIS A 24 -2.38 -4.38 -2.66
N MET A 25 -1.30 -5.17 -2.55
CA MET A 25 -1.32 -6.59 -2.90
C MET A 25 -0.78 -7.49 -1.79
N SER A 26 -1.24 -8.74 -1.78
CA SER A 26 -0.63 -9.81 -0.99
C SER A 26 -0.77 -11.17 -1.65
N TRP A 27 0.15 -12.08 -1.37
CA TRP A 27 0.21 -13.41 -1.97
C TRP A 27 -0.15 -14.48 -0.93
N ALA A 28 -1.27 -15.16 -1.11
CA ALA A 28 -1.76 -16.16 -0.17
C ALA A 28 -1.22 -17.56 -0.45
N ALA A 29 -1.48 -18.47 0.48
CA ALA A 29 -1.13 -19.89 0.33
C ALA A 29 -1.80 -20.52 -0.89
N GLY A 30 -1.14 -21.54 -1.44
CA GLY A 30 -1.71 -22.41 -2.46
C GLY A 30 -2.91 -23.20 -1.94
N ASP A 31 -3.84 -23.47 -2.84
CA ASP A 31 -4.94 -24.42 -2.60
C ASP A 31 -5.00 -25.46 -3.74
N ALA A 32 -5.98 -26.37 -3.69
CA ALA A 32 -6.12 -27.42 -4.70
C ALA A 32 -6.47 -26.88 -6.09
N GLN A 33 -7.08 -25.68 -6.18
CA GLN A 33 -7.43 -25.04 -7.44
C GLN A 33 -6.28 -24.17 -7.98
N GLU A 34 -5.54 -23.50 -7.11
CA GLU A 34 -4.40 -22.63 -7.41
C GLU A 34 -3.19 -22.99 -6.53
N PRO A 35 -2.42 -24.04 -6.88
CA PRO A 35 -1.29 -24.50 -6.06
C PRO A 35 -0.19 -23.44 -5.85
N ALA A 36 -0.03 -22.53 -6.83
CA ALA A 36 0.88 -21.40 -6.73
C ALA A 36 0.41 -20.31 -5.75
N GLY A 37 -0.83 -20.40 -5.26
CA GLY A 37 -1.46 -19.40 -4.39
C GLY A 37 -2.00 -18.20 -5.14
N ARG A 38 -3.17 -17.72 -4.70
CA ARG A 38 -3.80 -16.52 -5.26
C ARG A 38 -3.06 -15.26 -4.80
N GLN A 39 -2.92 -14.29 -5.71
CA GLN A 39 -2.58 -12.91 -5.32
C GLN A 39 -3.89 -12.14 -5.10
N TYR A 40 -4.01 -11.47 -3.96
CA TYR A 40 -5.12 -10.58 -3.66
C TYR A 40 -4.70 -9.15 -3.95
N VAL A 41 -5.65 -8.35 -4.43
CA VAL A 41 -5.46 -6.93 -4.69
C VAL A 41 -6.61 -6.12 -4.10
N SER A 42 -6.24 -5.02 -3.47
CA SER A 42 -7.12 -3.98 -2.95
C SER A 42 -7.46 -3.00 -4.07
N LEU A 43 -8.71 -2.59 -4.17
CA LEU A 43 -9.17 -1.44 -4.94
C LEU A 43 -9.60 -0.36 -3.97
N CYS A 44 -8.93 0.78 -3.99
CA CYS A 44 -9.39 2.02 -3.37
C CYS A 44 -10.19 2.80 -4.41
N ASP A 45 -11.18 3.58 -3.96
CA ASP A 45 -12.01 4.50 -4.76
C ASP A 45 -12.29 4.09 -6.22
N GLY A 46 -13.45 3.50 -6.49
CA GLY A 46 -13.88 3.24 -7.85
C GLY A 46 -14.93 2.15 -7.98
N SER A 47 -15.09 1.62 -9.19
CA SER A 47 -16.16 0.71 -9.57
C SER A 47 -15.71 -0.65 -10.06
N GLY A 48 -14.40 -0.92 -10.03
CA GLY A 48 -13.86 -2.24 -10.31
C GLY A 48 -13.70 -2.54 -11.79
N PHE A 49 -13.78 -3.83 -12.12
CA PHE A 49 -13.45 -4.36 -13.43
C PHE A 49 -14.72 -4.65 -14.25
N PRO A 50 -14.70 -4.43 -15.57
CA PRO A 50 -15.77 -4.87 -16.46
C PRO A 50 -16.03 -6.38 -16.33
N GLY A 51 -17.29 -6.79 -16.39
CA GLY A 51 -17.70 -8.20 -16.27
C GLY A 51 -17.75 -8.74 -14.84
N LEU A 52 -17.31 -7.98 -13.83
CA LEU A 52 -17.50 -8.28 -12.42
C LEU A 52 -18.59 -7.36 -11.81
N PRO A 53 -19.09 -7.63 -10.59
CA PRO A 53 -19.98 -6.71 -9.90
C PRO A 53 -19.35 -5.32 -9.70
N ARG A 54 -20.09 -4.28 -10.11
CA ARG A 54 -19.65 -2.87 -10.07
C ARG A 54 -20.64 -2.04 -9.27
N ALA A 55 -20.11 -1.15 -8.43
CA ALA A 55 -20.83 -0.09 -7.73
C ALA A 55 -19.81 1.04 -7.47
N ASP A 56 -20.21 2.13 -6.82
CA ASP A 56 -19.26 3.14 -6.37
C ASP A 56 -18.71 2.72 -4.99
N TYR A 57 -17.47 2.24 -4.94
CA TYR A 57 -16.85 1.69 -3.73
C TYR A 57 -15.82 2.67 -3.17
N ASN A 58 -15.80 2.88 -1.85
CA ASN A 58 -14.60 3.42 -1.18
C ASN A 58 -13.49 2.37 -1.10
N SER A 59 -13.86 1.08 -0.97
CA SER A 59 -12.91 -0.04 -0.96
C SER A 59 -13.55 -1.34 -1.44
N ARG A 60 -12.76 -2.13 -2.17
CA ARG A 60 -13.08 -3.52 -2.56
C ARG A 60 -11.80 -4.36 -2.56
N ALA A 61 -11.91 -5.68 -2.51
CA ALA A 61 -10.80 -6.58 -2.82
C ALA A 61 -11.18 -7.59 -3.91
N TYR A 62 -10.18 -8.03 -4.66
CA TYR A 62 -10.28 -9.03 -5.72
C TYR A 62 -9.17 -10.06 -5.55
N ALA A 63 -9.40 -11.27 -6.06
CA ALA A 63 -8.32 -12.21 -6.34
C ALA A 63 -7.83 -12.00 -7.78
N ILE A 64 -6.56 -12.30 -8.02
CA ILE A 64 -5.93 -12.31 -9.33
C ILE A 64 -5.46 -13.74 -9.62
N ALA A 65 -5.94 -14.28 -10.73
CA ALA A 65 -5.52 -15.53 -11.32
C ALA A 65 -4.59 -15.29 -12.52
N GLY A 66 -3.72 -16.25 -12.81
CA GLY A 66 -2.71 -16.15 -13.87
C GLY A 66 -1.54 -15.25 -13.51
N ASP A 67 -0.71 -14.97 -14.51
CA ASP A 67 0.50 -14.17 -14.41
C ASP A 67 0.56 -13.19 -15.60
N PRO A 68 1.19 -12.01 -15.45
CA PRO A 68 1.35 -11.07 -16.55
C PRO A 68 2.05 -11.73 -17.76
N PRO A 69 1.65 -11.40 -19.00
CA PRO A 69 0.67 -10.36 -19.34
C PRO A 69 -0.80 -10.83 -19.26
N HIS A 70 -1.06 -12.09 -18.88
CA HIS A 70 -2.37 -12.73 -18.94
C HIS A 70 -2.99 -12.90 -17.55
N VAL A 71 -3.39 -11.79 -16.95
CA VAL A 71 -4.05 -11.77 -15.63
C VAL A 71 -5.58 -11.77 -15.78
N ARG A 72 -6.27 -12.43 -14.83
CA ARG A 72 -7.73 -12.39 -14.69
C ARG A 72 -8.11 -11.99 -13.27
N PHE A 73 -9.07 -11.09 -13.14
CA PHE A 73 -9.60 -10.67 -11.85
C PHE A 73 -10.83 -11.50 -11.50
N GLU A 74 -10.93 -11.85 -10.22
CA GLU A 74 -12.00 -12.67 -9.68
C GLU A 74 -12.70 -11.91 -8.54
N HIS A 75 -14.03 -11.92 -8.59
CA HIS A 75 -14.85 -11.30 -7.57
C HIS A 75 -14.74 -12.06 -6.25
N LEU A 76 -14.59 -11.32 -5.14
CA LEU A 76 -14.68 -11.86 -3.79
C LEU A 76 -16.06 -11.54 -3.20
N PRO A 77 -17.01 -12.50 -3.22
CA PRO A 77 -18.37 -12.27 -2.75
C PRO A 77 -18.43 -12.06 -1.23
N GLY A 78 -17.49 -12.61 -0.48
CA GLY A 78 -17.42 -12.47 0.97
C GLY A 78 -16.92 -11.10 1.45
N TYR A 79 -16.24 -10.32 0.58
CA TYR A 79 -15.70 -9.02 0.98
C TYR A 79 -16.84 -8.05 1.35
N PRO A 80 -16.81 -7.42 2.54
CA PRO A 80 -17.89 -6.55 2.99
C PRO A 80 -18.11 -5.38 2.04
N GLU A 81 -19.37 -5.06 1.75
CA GLU A 81 -19.69 -3.91 0.92
C GLU A 81 -19.38 -2.61 1.65
N LEU A 82 -18.63 -1.73 0.98
CA LEU A 82 -18.35 -0.38 1.43
C LEU A 82 -18.57 0.58 0.25
N LEU A 83 -19.82 1.00 0.11
CA LEU A 83 -20.27 1.87 -0.96
C LEU A 83 -20.03 3.35 -0.60
N THR A 84 -19.70 4.14 -1.61
CA THR A 84 -19.84 5.59 -1.60
C THR A 84 -21.33 5.93 -1.50
N VAL A 85 -21.72 6.79 -0.56
CA VAL A 85 -23.11 7.25 -0.40
C VAL A 85 -23.20 8.77 -0.66
N PRO A 86 -23.47 9.19 -1.91
CA PRO A 86 -23.53 10.60 -2.29
C PRO A 86 -24.54 11.40 -1.45
N GLY A 87 -24.22 12.66 -1.17
CA GLY A 87 -25.08 13.56 -0.39
C GLY A 87 -25.10 13.30 1.12
N THR A 88 -24.29 12.35 1.61
CA THR A 88 -24.14 12.05 3.03
C THR A 88 -22.69 12.19 3.48
N ARG A 89 -22.44 12.18 4.80
CA ARG A 89 -21.07 12.07 5.34
C ARG A 89 -20.44 10.70 5.09
N ASP A 90 -21.21 9.70 4.64
CA ASP A 90 -20.73 8.36 4.32
C ASP A 90 -20.19 8.24 2.88
N VAL A 91 -19.93 9.38 2.22
CA VAL A 91 -19.26 9.45 0.93
C VAL A 91 -17.77 9.04 0.99
N HIS A 92 -17.07 9.29 2.11
CA HIS A 92 -15.64 8.98 2.28
C HIS A 92 -15.38 8.34 3.64
N ARG A 93 -15.30 7.00 3.73
CA ARG A 93 -15.32 6.29 5.02
C ARG A 93 -14.03 5.56 5.36
N TYR A 94 -13.71 4.52 4.59
CA TYR A 94 -12.59 3.62 4.83
C TYR A 94 -11.92 3.23 3.52
N TYR A 95 -10.59 3.22 3.50
CA TYR A 95 -9.76 3.11 2.31
C TYR A 95 -8.65 2.08 2.50
N ASN A 96 -8.57 1.08 1.62
CA ASN A 96 -7.79 -0.14 1.78
C ASN A 96 -6.30 -0.02 1.41
N PHE A 97 -5.56 0.81 2.16
CA PHE A 97 -4.13 1.04 1.97
C PHE A 97 -3.21 -0.11 2.45
N GLY A 98 -3.71 -1.19 3.06
CA GLY A 98 -2.84 -2.31 3.41
C GLY A 98 -3.55 -3.65 3.39
N ILE A 99 -2.90 -4.68 2.83
CA ILE A 99 -3.38 -6.06 2.81
C ILE A 99 -2.24 -7.03 3.10
N LEU A 100 -2.55 -8.11 3.82
CA LEU A 100 -1.58 -9.16 4.16
C LEU A 100 -2.25 -10.53 4.15
N ALA A 101 -1.65 -11.47 3.43
CA ALA A 101 -1.89 -12.89 3.59
C ALA A 101 -0.84 -13.49 4.54
N LEU A 102 -1.31 -14.08 5.64
CA LEU A 102 -0.45 -14.58 6.72
C LEU A 102 -1.12 -15.79 7.36
N ASP A 103 -0.40 -16.91 7.41
CA ASP A 103 -0.83 -18.15 8.06
C ASP A 103 -2.25 -18.61 7.68
N GLY A 104 -2.56 -18.53 6.38
CA GLY A 104 -3.86 -18.95 5.80
C GLY A 104 -5.00 -17.94 6.02
N ARG A 105 -4.69 -16.74 6.51
CA ARG A 105 -5.66 -15.67 6.76
C ARG A 105 -5.36 -14.45 5.90
N LEU A 106 -6.38 -13.65 5.64
CA LEU A 106 -6.22 -12.32 5.04
C LEU A 106 -6.49 -11.25 6.09
N TYR A 107 -5.68 -10.20 6.09
CA TYR A 107 -5.84 -9.02 6.92
C TYR A 107 -5.93 -7.79 6.01
N GLN A 108 -6.89 -6.91 6.27
CA GLN A 108 -7.06 -5.65 5.55
C GLN A 108 -7.04 -4.49 6.54
N PHE A 109 -6.14 -3.56 6.27
CA PHE A 109 -5.98 -2.29 6.98
C PHE A 109 -6.69 -1.22 6.15
N LEU A 110 -7.75 -0.62 6.72
CA LEU A 110 -8.53 0.41 6.06
C LEU A 110 -8.39 1.75 6.77
N SER A 111 -7.73 2.69 6.13
CA SER A 111 -7.54 4.05 6.64
C SER A 111 -8.83 4.83 6.62
N THR A 112 -9.04 5.67 7.63
CA THR A 112 -10.22 6.50 7.77
C THR A 112 -9.84 7.97 7.93
N PRO A 113 -10.50 8.90 7.21
CA PRO A 113 -10.23 10.31 7.38
C PRO A 113 -10.91 10.89 8.63
N ASN A 114 -10.50 12.11 9.00
CA ASN A 114 -11.10 12.87 10.10
C ASN A 114 -12.53 13.35 9.78
N HIS A 115 -12.81 13.59 8.51
CA HIS A 115 -14.12 13.97 7.97
C HIS A 115 -14.13 13.71 6.45
N PRO A 116 -15.27 13.83 5.77
CA PRO A 116 -15.31 13.80 4.32
C PRO A 116 -14.30 14.75 3.66
N PHE A 117 -13.68 14.32 2.56
CA PHE A 117 -12.66 15.08 1.83
C PHE A 117 -13.11 16.41 1.21
N HIS A 118 -14.42 16.68 1.15
CA HIS A 118 -14.95 17.98 0.72
C HIS A 118 -15.00 19.02 1.85
N GLU A 119 -14.81 18.60 3.10
CA GLU A 119 -14.68 19.50 4.25
C GLU A 119 -13.22 20.01 4.38
N PRO A 120 -12.98 21.21 4.94
CA PRO A 120 -11.65 21.81 5.02
C PRO A 120 -10.61 20.99 5.80
N GLU A 121 -9.35 21.04 5.38
CA GLU A 121 -8.21 20.32 6.01
C GLU A 121 -8.38 18.80 6.19
N PRO A 122 -8.80 18.08 5.13
CA PRO A 122 -9.00 16.65 5.21
C PRO A 122 -7.67 15.91 5.38
N ARG A 123 -7.66 14.87 6.21
CA ARG A 123 -6.51 13.98 6.41
C ARG A 123 -6.93 12.64 6.99
N PHE A 124 -6.12 11.63 6.75
CA PHE A 124 -6.25 10.32 7.40
C PHE A 124 -5.83 10.42 8.87
N VAL A 125 -6.64 9.87 9.77
CA VAL A 125 -6.40 9.92 11.23
C VAL A 125 -6.46 8.56 11.91
N GLY A 126 -6.90 7.52 11.20
CA GLY A 126 -6.94 6.19 11.79
C GLY A 126 -7.00 5.06 10.78
N VAL A 127 -7.00 3.84 11.30
CA VAL A 127 -7.03 2.60 10.54
C VAL A 127 -7.93 1.60 11.25
N LYS A 128 -8.92 1.08 10.54
CA LYS A 128 -9.69 -0.11 10.93
C LYS A 128 -8.99 -1.37 10.43
N LEU A 129 -8.87 -2.38 11.28
CA LEU A 129 -8.40 -3.71 10.88
C LEU A 129 -9.57 -4.68 10.77
N ILE A 130 -9.71 -5.33 9.62
CA ILE A 130 -10.60 -6.47 9.42
C ILE A 130 -9.80 -7.66 8.93
N TRP A 131 -10.34 -8.87 9.10
CA TRP A 131 -9.63 -10.07 8.69
C TRP A 131 -10.57 -11.18 8.26
N SER A 132 -10.05 -12.10 7.45
CA SER A 132 -10.74 -13.28 6.97
C SER A 132 -9.96 -14.54 7.36
N PRO A 133 -10.59 -15.54 8.00
CA PRO A 133 -9.97 -16.82 8.32
C PRO A 133 -9.88 -17.80 7.13
N ASP A 134 -10.51 -17.46 6.01
CA ASP A 134 -10.92 -18.40 4.96
C ASP A 134 -10.78 -17.79 3.56
N ASN A 135 -9.64 -17.14 3.29
CA ASN A 135 -9.28 -16.63 1.97
C ASN A 135 -10.33 -15.67 1.37
N GLY A 136 -10.99 -14.88 2.21
CA GLY A 136 -11.91 -13.83 1.82
C GLY A 136 -13.38 -14.25 1.73
N ALA A 137 -13.74 -15.48 2.12
CA ALA A 137 -15.12 -15.94 2.10
C ALA A 137 -15.97 -15.33 3.24
N VAL A 138 -15.39 -15.18 4.43
CA VAL A 138 -16.00 -14.49 5.58
C VAL A 138 -15.03 -13.46 6.12
N TRP A 139 -15.55 -12.30 6.50
CA TRP A 139 -14.77 -11.23 7.12
C TRP A 139 -15.28 -10.88 8.51
N ARG A 140 -14.35 -10.51 9.38
CA ARG A 140 -14.56 -10.19 10.79
C ARG A 140 -13.92 -8.85 11.12
N ASN A 141 -14.51 -8.14 12.08
CA ASN A 141 -13.82 -7.02 12.71
C ASN A 141 -12.57 -7.52 13.46
N GLN A 142 -11.69 -6.59 13.84
CA GLN A 142 -10.49 -6.88 14.64
C GLN A 142 -10.78 -7.69 15.91
N ASP A 143 -11.93 -7.45 16.57
CA ASP A 143 -12.37 -8.16 17.78
C ASP A 143 -12.96 -9.56 17.52
N GLY A 144 -13.04 -9.97 16.24
CA GLY A 144 -13.59 -11.26 15.82
C GLY A 144 -15.09 -11.27 15.54
N SER A 145 -15.80 -10.18 15.80
CA SER A 145 -17.24 -10.07 15.52
C SER A 145 -17.54 -10.09 14.02
N ALA A 146 -18.69 -10.67 13.66
CA ALA A 146 -19.19 -10.77 12.29
C ALA A 146 -20.71 -10.45 12.25
N PRO A 147 -21.23 -9.86 11.16
CA PRO A 147 -20.48 -9.34 10.01
C PRO A 147 -19.61 -8.13 10.37
N VAL A 148 -18.69 -7.75 9.47
CA VAL A 148 -17.93 -6.49 9.61
C VAL A 148 -18.90 -5.33 9.77
N ARG A 149 -18.58 -4.41 10.68
CA ARG A 149 -19.37 -3.21 10.95
C ARG A 149 -18.57 -1.99 10.55
N TRP A 150 -19.22 -1.04 9.88
CA TRP A 150 -18.62 0.23 9.54
C TRP A 150 -19.08 1.29 10.54
N GLU A 151 -18.17 1.74 11.40
CA GLU A 151 -18.50 2.64 12.50
C GLU A 151 -18.99 4.00 11.95
N PRO A 152 -20.08 4.55 12.52
CA PRO A 152 -20.43 5.96 12.38
C PRO A 152 -19.25 6.86 12.79
N TRP A 153 -19.20 8.07 12.25
CA TRP A 153 -18.10 9.02 12.45
C TRP A 153 -17.78 9.30 13.92
N ASP A 154 -18.81 9.55 14.72
CA ASP A 154 -18.73 9.86 16.15
C ASP A 154 -18.40 8.64 17.03
N ALA A 155 -18.54 7.42 16.49
CA ALA A 155 -18.21 6.20 17.18
C ALA A 155 -16.74 5.77 16.99
N ARG A 156 -16.00 6.35 16.04
CA ARG A 156 -14.60 5.98 15.77
C ARG A 156 -13.71 6.42 16.93
N SER A 157 -12.92 5.49 17.45
CA SER A 157 -12.03 5.77 18.58
C SER A 157 -10.91 4.73 18.67
N ARG A 158 -9.98 4.95 19.61
CA ARG A 158 -8.94 3.96 19.97
C ARG A 158 -9.50 2.61 20.46
N ALA A 159 -10.80 2.51 20.74
CA ALA A 159 -11.44 1.26 21.15
C ALA A 159 -11.80 0.33 19.97
N ASN A 160 -12.00 0.87 18.76
CA ASN A 160 -12.44 0.10 17.59
C ASN A 160 -11.57 0.28 16.33
N MET A 161 -10.55 1.12 16.43
CA MET A 161 -9.53 1.31 15.40
C MET A 161 -8.19 0.79 15.89
N LEU A 162 -7.42 0.20 14.97
CA LEU A 162 -6.05 -0.23 15.23
C LEU A 162 -5.16 0.99 15.53
N PHE A 163 -5.22 2.00 14.67
CA PHE A 163 -4.58 3.30 14.89
C PHE A 163 -5.66 4.37 14.84
N PHE A 164 -5.62 5.34 15.76
CA PHE A 164 -6.58 6.47 15.75
C PHE A 164 -6.03 7.65 16.53
N ASP A 165 -6.03 8.83 15.90
CA ASP A 165 -5.48 10.07 16.43
C ASP A 165 -4.07 9.89 17.03
N GLU A 166 -3.22 9.17 16.29
CA GLU A 166 -1.85 8.95 16.71
C GLU A 166 -1.00 10.23 16.58
N PRO A 167 0.08 10.39 17.37
CA PRO A 167 0.90 11.59 17.31
C PRO A 167 1.42 11.88 15.90
N GLY A 168 1.01 13.03 15.34
CA GLY A 168 1.31 13.43 13.97
C GLY A 168 0.61 12.58 12.91
N GLU A 169 -0.50 11.92 13.24
CA GLU A 169 -1.29 11.03 12.36
C GLU A 169 -0.50 9.89 11.70
N ALA A 170 0.68 9.55 12.24
CA ALA A 170 1.49 8.45 11.74
C ALA A 170 0.72 7.12 11.76
N PHE A 171 1.03 6.25 10.80
CA PHE A 171 0.33 4.97 10.57
C PHE A 171 -1.14 5.07 10.16
N SER A 172 -1.66 6.27 9.86
CA SER A 172 -2.98 6.44 9.23
C SER A 172 -2.96 6.15 7.72
N LEU A 173 -1.78 6.22 7.09
CA LEU A 173 -1.49 5.71 5.75
C LEU A 173 -0.36 4.68 5.91
N LEU A 174 -0.65 3.41 5.72
CA LEU A 174 0.29 2.35 6.03
C LEU A 174 0.41 1.33 4.92
N THR A 175 1.58 0.74 4.77
CA THR A 175 1.84 -0.42 3.91
C THR A 175 2.40 -1.56 4.75
N VAL A 176 2.06 -2.79 4.42
CA VAL A 176 2.59 -3.98 5.09
C VAL A 176 3.69 -4.57 4.22
N VAL A 177 4.88 -4.79 4.79
CA VAL A 177 6.01 -5.41 4.07
C VAL A 177 5.60 -6.81 3.63
N GLN A 178 5.67 -7.12 2.34
CA GLN A 178 5.30 -8.44 1.81
C GLN A 178 6.51 -9.37 1.83
N MET A 179 6.40 -10.52 2.50
CA MET A 179 7.47 -11.51 2.62
C MET A 179 7.10 -12.83 1.94
N GLY A 180 6.76 -12.75 0.66
CA GLY A 180 6.43 -13.91 -0.19
C GLY A 180 5.09 -14.57 0.13
N GLN A 181 4.92 -15.78 -0.41
CA GLN A 181 3.69 -16.55 -0.32
C GLN A 181 3.32 -16.82 1.13
N ASN A 182 2.11 -16.42 1.53
CA ASN A 182 1.58 -16.63 2.87
C ASN A 182 2.56 -16.18 3.98
N TYR A 183 3.36 -15.15 3.69
CA TYR A 183 4.41 -14.64 4.58
C TYR A 183 5.59 -15.60 4.85
N ALA A 184 5.83 -16.59 3.98
CA ALA A 184 6.81 -17.66 4.20
C ALA A 184 8.28 -17.21 4.30
N HIS A 185 8.63 -16.02 3.80
CA HIS A 185 9.99 -15.47 3.96
C HIS A 185 10.17 -14.66 5.25
N ASN A 186 9.18 -14.65 6.15
CA ASN A 186 9.39 -14.10 7.48
C ASN A 186 10.40 -14.94 8.27
N ARG A 187 11.48 -14.30 8.73
CA ARG A 187 12.62 -14.98 9.38
C ARG A 187 12.64 -14.81 10.90
N ASP A 188 11.89 -13.85 11.43
CA ASP A 188 12.05 -13.37 12.80
C ASP A 188 10.73 -13.31 13.61
N GLY A 189 9.62 -13.73 13.01
CA GLY A 189 8.31 -13.80 13.67
C GLY A 189 7.54 -12.48 13.70
N TYR A 190 8.01 -11.42 13.04
CA TYR A 190 7.36 -10.11 13.06
C TYR A 190 6.73 -9.71 11.73
N VAL A 191 5.54 -9.12 11.79
CA VAL A 191 4.95 -8.36 10.70
C VAL A 191 5.45 -6.93 10.77
N TYR A 192 5.99 -6.43 9.66
CA TYR A 192 6.53 -5.06 9.55
C TYR A 192 5.57 -4.16 8.77
N ILE A 193 5.34 -2.96 9.30
CA ILE A 193 4.42 -1.97 8.74
C ILE A 193 5.10 -0.62 8.65
N TYR A 194 5.07 -0.05 7.45
CA TYR A 194 5.65 1.24 7.12
C TYR A 194 4.58 2.30 6.95
N ALA A 195 4.91 3.55 7.27
CA ALA A 195 4.04 4.70 7.04
C ALA A 195 4.87 5.99 6.85
N PRO A 196 4.33 7.02 6.17
CA PRO A 196 4.83 8.38 6.30
C PRO A 196 4.78 8.85 7.77
N ASN A 197 5.71 9.71 8.17
CA ASN A 197 5.77 10.30 9.52
C ASN A 197 4.81 11.50 9.65
N GLY A 198 3.56 11.29 9.29
CA GLY A 198 2.49 12.29 9.31
C GLY A 198 2.12 12.84 7.95
N ASN A 199 1.50 14.01 7.92
CA ASN A 199 0.75 14.52 6.77
C ASN A 199 1.15 15.93 6.33
N ARG A 200 2.35 16.41 6.68
CA ARG A 200 2.85 17.72 6.24
C ARG A 200 4.22 17.56 5.59
N GLU A 201 4.52 18.40 4.62
CA GLU A 201 5.88 18.52 4.06
C GLU A 201 6.92 18.64 5.19
N GLY A 202 8.07 17.96 5.04
CA GLY A 202 9.11 17.85 6.07
C GLY A 202 8.92 16.68 7.05
N ALA A 203 7.68 16.31 7.36
CA ALA A 203 7.36 15.14 8.19
C ALA A 203 6.88 13.95 7.32
N MET A 204 5.97 14.18 6.38
CA MET A 204 5.43 13.17 5.49
C MET A 204 6.48 12.57 4.54
N ASN A 205 7.57 13.28 4.23
CA ASN A 205 8.70 12.72 3.49
C ASN A 205 9.66 11.92 4.38
N GLN A 206 9.33 11.66 5.64
CA GLN A 206 10.07 10.75 6.51
C GLN A 206 9.32 9.42 6.61
N LEU A 207 10.06 8.32 6.60
CA LEU A 207 9.55 6.96 6.74
C LEU A 207 9.64 6.52 8.21
N VAL A 208 8.54 6.01 8.77
CA VAL A 208 8.50 5.38 10.08
C VAL A 208 8.04 3.93 9.98
N LEU A 209 8.45 3.12 10.95
CA LEU A 209 8.22 1.68 10.96
C LEU A 209 7.69 1.23 12.31
N CYS A 210 6.71 0.33 12.30
CA CYS A 210 6.36 -0.48 13.45
C CYS A 210 6.41 -1.96 13.10
N ARG A 211 6.43 -2.79 14.15
CA ARG A 211 6.32 -4.23 14.02
C ARG A 211 5.40 -4.81 15.08
N VAL A 212 4.85 -5.99 14.80
CA VAL A 212 4.03 -6.77 15.73
C VAL A 212 4.38 -8.25 15.58
N PRO A 213 4.43 -9.05 16.67
CA PRO A 213 4.52 -10.49 16.54
C PRO A 213 3.37 -11.01 15.67
N ARG A 214 3.66 -11.89 14.71
CA ARG A 214 2.69 -12.29 13.67
C ARG A 214 1.41 -12.90 14.26
N GLU A 215 1.51 -13.61 15.37
CA GLU A 215 0.39 -14.21 16.11
C GLU A 215 -0.44 -13.20 16.90
N ARG A 216 0.02 -11.94 17.01
CA ARG A 216 -0.64 -10.84 17.74
C ARG A 216 -1.02 -9.67 16.85
N ILE A 217 -1.09 -9.84 15.53
CA ILE A 217 -1.45 -8.78 14.57
C ILE A 217 -2.80 -8.10 14.89
N LEU A 218 -3.74 -8.81 15.52
CA LEU A 218 -5.04 -8.23 15.93
C LEU A 218 -4.98 -7.44 17.25
N ASP A 219 -3.87 -7.47 17.99
CA ASP A 219 -3.73 -6.82 19.30
C ASP A 219 -2.85 -5.57 19.21
N ARG A 220 -3.49 -4.40 19.19
CA ARG A 220 -2.82 -3.08 19.12
C ARG A 220 -1.76 -2.88 20.20
N ARG A 221 -1.90 -3.51 21.38
CA ARG A 221 -0.93 -3.37 22.49
C ARG A 221 0.39 -4.10 22.23
N ALA A 222 0.42 -5.03 21.27
CA ALA A 222 1.60 -5.79 20.91
C ALA A 222 2.51 -5.06 19.89
N TYR A 223 2.03 -3.96 19.32
CA TYR A 223 2.77 -3.19 18.34
C TYR A 223 3.89 -2.41 19.03
N THR A 224 5.08 -2.46 18.44
CA THR A 224 6.25 -1.69 18.87
C THR A 224 6.79 -0.89 17.69
N PHE A 225 7.32 0.29 17.99
CA PHE A 225 7.75 1.27 17.01
C PHE A 225 9.27 1.31 16.95
N TYR A 226 9.81 1.44 15.76
CA TYR A 226 11.25 1.61 15.56
C TYR A 226 11.71 2.85 16.32
N ALA A 227 12.82 2.76 17.06
CA ALA A 227 13.36 3.82 17.92
C ALA A 227 14.81 4.19 17.57
N GLY A 228 15.27 3.83 16.37
CA GLY A 228 16.64 4.07 15.91
C GLY A 228 17.48 2.79 15.80
N LEU A 229 18.66 2.92 15.20
CA LEU A 229 19.66 1.85 15.14
C LEU A 229 20.47 1.81 16.44
N ARG A 230 20.75 0.59 16.90
CA ARG A 230 21.78 0.34 17.91
C ARG A 230 23.17 0.31 17.25
N GLN A 231 24.21 0.36 18.08
CA GLN A 231 25.61 0.31 17.61
C GLN A 231 25.94 -0.98 16.85
N ASP A 232 25.24 -2.08 17.13
CA ASP A 232 25.42 -3.37 16.45
C ASP A 232 24.64 -3.49 15.12
N GLY A 233 23.93 -2.44 14.70
CA GLY A 233 23.10 -2.43 13.49
C GLY A 233 21.67 -2.98 13.67
N SER A 234 21.33 -3.50 14.86
CA SER A 234 19.97 -3.92 15.17
C SER A 234 19.04 -2.72 15.42
N ALA A 235 17.74 -2.88 15.16
CA ALA A 235 16.74 -1.86 15.48
C ALA A 235 16.38 -1.85 16.97
N ALA A 236 16.40 -0.67 17.59
CA ALA A 236 15.72 -0.42 18.86
C ALA A 236 14.21 -0.33 18.66
N TRP A 237 13.44 -0.80 19.65
CA TRP A 237 11.98 -0.84 19.59
C TRP A 237 11.39 -0.30 20.89
N THR A 238 10.34 0.50 20.78
CA THR A 238 9.62 1.11 21.90
C THR A 238 8.13 0.82 21.80
N PRO A 239 7.40 0.62 22.92
CA PRO A 239 5.93 0.58 22.89
C PRO A 239 5.30 1.97 22.71
N ASP A 240 6.07 3.05 22.96
CA ASP A 240 5.60 4.43 22.86
C ASP A 240 5.74 4.98 21.43
N ILE A 241 4.61 5.16 20.75
CA ILE A 241 4.54 5.71 19.39
C ILE A 241 5.07 7.15 19.28
N ALA A 242 5.05 7.94 20.36
CA ALA A 242 5.59 9.29 20.37
C ALA A 242 7.13 9.29 20.32
N ALA A 243 7.76 8.21 20.79
CA ALA A 243 9.21 8.00 20.78
C ALA A 243 9.72 7.29 19.50
N ARG A 244 8.87 7.14 18.47
CA ARG A 244 9.28 6.52 17.20
C ARG A 244 10.40 7.31 16.53
N GLY A 245 11.37 6.61 15.97
CA GLY A 245 12.44 7.15 15.14
C GLY A 245 12.09 7.13 13.66
N VAL A 246 12.83 7.92 12.89
CA VAL A 246 12.78 7.94 11.43
C VAL A 246 13.71 6.85 10.87
N VAL A 247 13.18 6.02 9.96
CA VAL A 247 13.93 4.96 9.27
C VAL A 247 14.68 5.50 8.07
N HIS A 248 14.06 6.41 7.32
CA HIS A 248 14.64 7.04 6.13
C HIS A 248 13.94 8.38 5.85
N ALA A 249 14.59 9.29 5.13
CA ALA A 249 13.99 10.54 4.68
C ALA A 249 14.14 10.68 3.16
N PHE A 250 13.02 10.95 2.49
CA PHE A 250 12.92 11.15 1.05
C PHE A 250 13.06 12.65 0.69
N PRO A 251 13.29 12.97 -0.59
CA PRO A 251 13.33 14.36 -1.05
C PRO A 251 12.11 15.20 -0.63
N ALA A 252 12.34 16.47 -0.34
CA ALA A 252 11.28 17.43 -0.06
C ALA A 252 10.64 17.98 -1.35
N GLY A 253 9.49 18.64 -1.23
CA GLY A 253 8.81 19.33 -2.34
C GLY A 253 7.89 18.43 -3.17
N TRP A 254 7.40 17.35 -2.55
CA TRP A 254 6.58 16.32 -3.20
C TRP A 254 5.30 16.00 -2.41
N VAL A 255 4.92 16.87 -1.48
CA VAL A 255 3.70 16.72 -0.67
C VAL A 255 2.70 17.82 -1.05
N ASN A 256 1.46 17.44 -1.35
CA ASN A 256 0.36 18.35 -1.64
C ASN A 256 -0.21 19.00 -0.38
N ARG A 257 -0.97 20.09 -0.56
CA ARG A 257 -1.52 20.90 0.56
C ARG A 257 -3.03 20.93 0.67
N PHE A 258 -3.76 20.90 -0.44
CA PHE A 258 -5.17 21.32 -0.47
C PHE A 258 -6.19 20.18 -0.51
N VAL A 259 -5.94 19.17 -1.34
CA VAL A 259 -6.59 17.86 -1.23
C VAL A 259 -5.78 17.10 -0.18
N HIS A 260 -6.37 16.18 0.59
CA HIS A 260 -5.71 15.55 1.74
C HIS A 260 -4.22 15.21 1.45
N PRO A 261 -3.29 15.46 2.38
CA PRO A 261 -1.87 15.19 2.11
C PRO A 261 -1.64 13.71 1.82
N TYR A 262 -1.02 13.42 0.68
CA TYR A 262 -0.73 12.05 0.25
C TYR A 262 0.51 11.97 -0.63
N ALA A 263 1.60 11.45 -0.08
CA ALA A 263 2.85 11.17 -0.78
C ALA A 263 3.69 10.20 0.08
N TRP A 264 4.76 9.66 -0.49
CA TRP A 264 5.77 8.86 0.20
C TRP A 264 5.24 7.63 0.93
N HIS A 265 4.07 7.15 0.54
CA HIS A 265 3.47 5.92 1.05
C HIS A 265 3.96 4.74 0.19
N PRO A 266 4.84 3.86 0.73
CA PRO A 266 5.64 2.96 -0.10
C PRO A 266 4.98 1.63 -0.42
N SER A 267 5.62 0.87 -1.30
CA SER A 267 5.46 -0.57 -1.44
C SER A 267 6.79 -1.24 -1.10
N VAL A 268 6.76 -2.26 -0.23
CA VAL A 268 7.98 -2.93 0.25
C VAL A 268 7.80 -4.44 0.19
N VAL A 269 8.76 -5.12 -0.43
CA VAL A 269 8.79 -6.59 -0.53
C VAL A 269 10.15 -7.13 -0.07
N TYR A 270 10.18 -8.35 0.46
CA TYR A 270 11.40 -9.15 0.47
C TYR A 270 11.66 -9.66 -0.96
N TYR A 271 12.89 -9.55 -1.45
CA TYR A 271 13.31 -9.96 -2.78
C TYR A 271 14.15 -11.24 -2.67
N PRO A 272 13.54 -12.45 -2.77
CA PRO A 272 14.21 -13.70 -2.45
C PRO A 272 15.51 -13.98 -3.21
N PRO A 273 15.64 -13.63 -4.51
CA PRO A 273 16.86 -13.91 -5.27
C PRO A 273 18.13 -13.27 -4.71
N THR A 274 18.04 -12.12 -4.05
CA THR A 274 19.21 -11.45 -3.41
C THR A 274 19.17 -11.50 -1.89
N GLY A 275 18.02 -11.81 -1.30
CA GLY A 275 17.81 -11.79 0.14
C GLY A 275 17.73 -10.39 0.74
N GLU A 276 17.52 -9.37 -0.09
CA GLU A 276 17.35 -7.97 0.30
C GLU A 276 15.86 -7.60 0.37
N TYR A 277 15.55 -6.51 1.06
CA TYR A 277 14.27 -5.83 0.93
C TYR A 277 14.35 -4.82 -0.21
N LEU A 278 13.32 -4.78 -1.06
CA LEU A 278 13.16 -3.82 -2.14
C LEU A 278 11.94 -2.94 -1.84
N MET A 279 12.14 -1.62 -1.91
CA MET A 279 11.09 -0.63 -1.77
C MET A 279 10.92 0.13 -3.08
N ALA A 280 9.67 0.27 -3.53
CA ALA A 280 9.27 1.31 -4.46
C ALA A 280 8.57 2.43 -3.67
N ASN A 281 8.92 3.68 -3.92
CA ASN A 281 8.21 4.82 -3.32
C ASN A 281 8.07 5.97 -4.30
N TRP A 282 7.15 6.87 -4.01
CA TRP A 282 6.76 7.95 -4.88
C TRP A 282 6.52 9.24 -4.11
N GLY A 283 6.74 10.36 -4.79
CA GLY A 283 6.42 11.70 -4.32
C GLY A 283 5.42 12.35 -5.27
N MET A 284 4.44 13.09 -4.76
CA MET A 284 3.38 13.67 -5.59
C MET A 284 3.89 14.89 -6.37
N GLY A 285 3.69 14.89 -7.68
CA GLY A 285 4.07 16.01 -8.53
C GLY A 285 3.19 17.24 -8.28
N THR A 286 3.68 18.19 -7.48
CA THR A 286 2.96 19.43 -7.13
C THR A 286 3.49 20.66 -7.87
N ASP A 287 2.68 21.70 -7.96
CA ASP A 287 3.12 23.05 -8.33
C ASP A 287 3.53 23.86 -7.09
N SER A 288 3.97 25.10 -7.29
CA SER A 288 4.41 26.00 -6.20
C SER A 288 3.28 26.36 -5.22
N ALA A 289 2.02 26.26 -5.64
CA ALA A 289 0.88 26.47 -4.75
C ALA A 289 0.63 25.24 -3.87
N GLY A 290 1.05 24.04 -4.30
CA GLY A 290 0.81 22.77 -3.61
C GLY A 290 -0.40 22.02 -4.14
N ASN A 291 -0.85 22.31 -5.36
CA ASN A 291 -1.87 21.54 -6.04
C ASN A 291 -1.33 20.15 -6.39
N TRP A 292 -2.11 19.11 -6.08
CA TRP A 292 -1.75 17.74 -6.42
C TRP A 292 -1.73 17.49 -7.94
N PHE A 293 -0.85 16.61 -8.38
CA PHE A 293 -0.77 16.15 -9.77
C PHE A 293 -0.70 17.28 -10.82
N ALA A 294 0.01 18.37 -10.50
CA ALA A 294 0.27 19.46 -11.44
C ALA A 294 1.38 19.09 -12.46
N ARG A 295 2.26 18.16 -12.08
CA ARG A 295 3.37 17.63 -12.90
C ARG A 295 3.53 16.11 -12.68
N PRO A 296 4.35 15.40 -13.47
CA PRO A 296 4.68 14.00 -13.20
C PRO A 296 5.21 13.82 -11.77
N SER A 297 4.85 12.69 -11.17
CA SER A 297 5.29 12.30 -9.82
C SER A 297 6.76 11.88 -9.81
N TYR A 298 7.33 11.77 -8.62
CA TYR A 298 8.62 11.12 -8.40
C TYR A 298 8.43 9.61 -8.29
N LEU A 299 9.38 8.82 -8.77
CA LEU A 299 9.51 7.39 -8.48
C LEU A 299 10.95 7.08 -8.07
N GLY A 300 11.12 6.29 -7.02
CA GLY A 300 12.43 5.76 -6.63
C GLY A 300 12.36 4.32 -6.18
N PHE A 301 13.53 3.67 -6.20
CA PHE A 301 13.70 2.34 -5.63
C PHE A 301 14.87 2.32 -4.65
N TRP A 302 14.66 1.64 -3.52
CA TRP A 302 15.65 1.48 -2.47
C TRP A 302 15.79 0.03 -2.07
N THR A 303 16.99 -0.36 -1.63
CA THR A 303 17.27 -1.68 -1.08
C THR A 303 17.79 -1.61 0.34
N ALA A 304 17.52 -2.65 1.13
CA ALA A 304 18.04 -2.78 2.49
C ALA A 304 18.32 -4.25 2.86
N PRO A 305 19.31 -4.52 3.72
CA PRO A 305 19.56 -5.87 4.21
C PRO A 305 18.50 -6.33 5.23
N GLU A 306 17.95 -5.38 5.98
CA GLU A 306 16.98 -5.61 7.05
C GLU A 306 15.71 -4.79 6.84
N PRO A 307 14.57 -5.20 7.41
CA PRO A 307 13.32 -4.49 7.22
C PRO A 307 13.30 -3.12 7.89
N TRP A 308 14.35 -2.72 8.63
CA TRP A 308 14.54 -1.38 9.19
C TRP A 308 15.71 -0.60 8.56
N GLY A 309 16.25 -1.08 7.43
CA GLY A 309 17.36 -0.43 6.74
C GLY A 309 18.75 -0.98 7.13
N PRO A 310 19.84 -0.22 6.86
CA PRO A 310 19.83 1.07 6.17
C PRO A 310 19.35 0.95 4.72
N TRP A 311 18.54 1.91 4.27
CA TRP A 311 18.03 1.97 2.91
C TRP A 311 19.01 2.68 1.98
N THR A 312 19.30 2.06 0.84
CA THR A 312 20.17 2.60 -0.21
C THR A 312 19.37 2.82 -1.48
N GLN A 313 19.38 4.03 -2.04
CA GLN A 313 18.70 4.29 -3.31
C GLN A 313 19.49 3.66 -4.47
N VAL A 314 18.79 2.91 -5.31
CA VAL A 314 19.37 2.21 -6.47
C VAL A 314 18.79 2.68 -7.81
N HIS A 315 17.73 3.49 -7.79
CA HIS A 315 17.12 4.11 -8.96
C HIS A 315 16.32 5.37 -8.57
N GLU A 316 16.32 6.37 -9.45
CA GLU A 316 15.56 7.62 -9.29
C GLU A 316 14.97 8.08 -10.64
N GLU A 317 13.70 8.46 -10.61
CA GLU A 317 13.00 9.21 -11.64
C GLU A 317 12.33 10.42 -10.99
N GLN A 318 12.84 11.62 -11.24
CA GLN A 318 12.19 12.88 -10.80
C GLN A 318 11.00 13.28 -11.68
N ALA A 319 10.71 12.50 -12.72
CA ALA A 319 9.51 12.63 -13.54
C ALA A 319 9.12 11.22 -14.00
N TRP A 320 8.29 10.55 -13.21
CA TRP A 320 7.80 9.22 -13.51
C TRP A 320 6.75 9.30 -14.62
N MET A 321 7.13 8.87 -15.81
CA MET A 321 6.35 8.95 -17.04
C MET A 321 6.24 7.56 -17.69
N PRO A 322 5.38 6.67 -17.18
CA PRO A 322 5.15 5.36 -17.80
C PRO A 322 4.77 5.46 -19.28
N ALA A 323 5.33 4.57 -20.11
CA ALA A 323 5.21 4.61 -21.56
C ALA A 323 5.70 5.93 -22.19
N ASP A 324 6.68 6.58 -21.55
CA ASP A 324 7.23 7.89 -21.93
C ASP A 324 6.17 9.00 -22.07
N ASP A 325 5.05 8.88 -21.34
CA ASP A 325 3.94 9.83 -21.41
C ASP A 325 4.15 11.01 -20.45
N PRO A 326 4.41 12.24 -20.95
CA PRO A 326 4.59 13.42 -20.10
C PRO A 326 3.30 13.90 -19.43
N ALA A 327 2.14 13.45 -19.89
CA ALA A 327 0.85 13.75 -19.29
C ALA A 327 0.56 12.86 -18.07
N ALA A 328 1.30 11.75 -17.91
CA ALA A 328 1.12 10.82 -16.80
C ALA A 328 1.18 11.53 -15.45
N ARG A 329 0.31 11.10 -14.55
CA ARG A 329 0.27 11.47 -13.13
C ARG A 329 0.28 10.20 -12.31
N ALA A 330 1.26 9.34 -12.62
CA ALA A 330 1.42 8.03 -11.99
C ALA A 330 1.68 8.17 -10.49
N TYR A 331 1.12 7.28 -9.69
CA TYR A 331 1.29 7.24 -8.24
C TYR A 331 1.06 5.84 -7.68
N GLN A 332 1.45 5.66 -6.43
CA GLN A 332 1.24 4.42 -5.68
C GLN A 332 1.78 3.18 -6.37
N PRO A 333 3.09 3.15 -6.68
CA PRO A 333 3.75 1.98 -7.22
C PRO A 333 3.63 0.83 -6.21
N GLN A 334 3.18 -0.33 -6.68
CA GLN A 334 3.10 -1.57 -5.93
C GLN A 334 3.98 -2.61 -6.61
N ILE A 335 4.97 -3.14 -5.89
CA ILE A 335 5.74 -4.30 -6.37
C ILE A 335 4.86 -5.52 -6.13
N ALA A 336 4.45 -6.20 -7.20
CA ALA A 336 3.55 -7.36 -7.09
C ALA A 336 4.32 -8.56 -6.47
N PRO A 337 3.98 -9.00 -5.25
CA PRO A 337 4.81 -9.94 -4.50
C PRO A 337 4.89 -11.33 -5.13
N ARG A 338 3.89 -11.75 -5.91
CA ARG A 338 3.91 -13.02 -6.64
C ARG A 338 4.71 -12.94 -7.95
N TRP A 339 4.84 -11.74 -8.53
CA TRP A 339 5.38 -11.54 -9.88
C TRP A 339 6.84 -11.06 -9.86
N ILE A 340 7.63 -11.64 -8.98
CA ILE A 340 9.10 -11.53 -8.96
C ILE A 340 9.66 -12.75 -9.70
N ALA A 341 10.49 -12.52 -10.72
CA ALA A 341 11.11 -13.59 -11.48
C ALA A 341 12.03 -14.43 -10.58
N ALA A 342 12.00 -15.76 -10.76
CA ALA A 342 12.75 -16.69 -9.92
C ALA A 342 14.28 -16.50 -10.02
N ASP A 343 14.77 -16.02 -11.17
CA ASP A 343 16.18 -15.66 -11.38
C ASP A 343 16.55 -14.28 -10.82
N GLY A 344 15.57 -13.52 -10.36
CA GLY A 344 15.73 -12.16 -9.86
C GLY A 344 16.02 -11.11 -10.93
N GLY A 345 15.90 -11.44 -12.22
CA GLY A 345 16.20 -10.53 -13.33
C GLY A 345 15.09 -9.52 -13.61
N ALA A 346 13.89 -9.70 -13.07
CA ALA A 346 12.77 -8.78 -13.24
C ALA A 346 11.68 -8.95 -12.18
N PHE A 347 10.80 -7.95 -12.06
CA PHE A 347 9.50 -8.07 -11.41
C PHE A 347 8.45 -7.22 -12.13
N TRP A 348 7.17 -7.37 -11.77
CA TRP A 348 6.10 -6.50 -12.25
C TRP A 348 5.74 -5.42 -11.23
N LEU A 349 5.74 -4.17 -11.71
CA LEU A 349 5.26 -3.01 -10.98
C LEU A 349 3.82 -2.71 -11.40
N VAL A 350 2.95 -2.45 -10.43
CA VAL A 350 1.58 -2.02 -10.62
C VAL A 350 1.44 -0.57 -10.16
N TRP A 351 0.63 0.26 -10.82
CA TRP A 351 0.42 1.65 -10.39
C TRP A 351 -0.95 2.18 -10.82
N THR A 352 -1.31 3.33 -10.25
CA THR A 352 -2.45 4.12 -10.68
C THR A 352 -1.99 5.40 -11.36
N ASP A 353 -2.85 5.98 -12.20
CA ASP A 353 -2.59 7.23 -12.90
C ASP A 353 -3.72 8.23 -12.65
N PHE A 354 -3.37 9.48 -12.33
CA PHE A 354 -4.33 10.57 -12.14
C PHE A 354 -4.44 11.48 -13.38
N GLN A 355 -3.89 11.04 -14.52
CA GLN A 355 -3.93 11.80 -15.76
C GLN A 355 -5.36 12.05 -16.25
N GLU A 356 -5.50 13.06 -17.12
CA GLU A 356 -6.72 13.29 -17.87
C GLU A 356 -6.64 12.53 -19.19
N LEU A 357 -7.63 11.68 -19.47
CA LEU A 357 -7.71 10.93 -20.71
C LEU A 357 -9.12 11.03 -21.28
N GLY A 358 -9.24 11.46 -22.54
CA GLY A 358 -10.55 11.58 -23.20
C GLY A 358 -11.52 12.56 -22.53
N GLY A 359 -11.00 13.62 -21.88
CA GLY A 359 -11.79 14.61 -21.14
C GLY A 359 -12.31 14.12 -19.79
N GLN A 360 -11.84 12.96 -19.31
CA GLN A 360 -12.15 12.44 -17.98
C GLN A 360 -10.90 12.43 -17.11
N ARG A 361 -11.05 12.93 -15.88
CA ARG A 361 -10.05 12.86 -14.83
C ARG A 361 -10.75 12.44 -13.53
N PRO A 362 -10.19 11.49 -12.77
CA PRO A 362 -8.92 10.79 -13.03
C PRO A 362 -9.04 9.57 -13.97
N TYR A 363 -7.94 9.23 -14.66
CA TYR A 363 -7.78 7.98 -15.40
C TYR A 363 -7.45 6.80 -14.45
N TYR A 364 -8.45 6.37 -13.70
CA TYR A 364 -8.30 5.23 -12.79
C TYR A 364 -8.29 3.91 -13.55
N ALA A 365 -7.17 3.19 -13.43
CA ALA A 365 -7.00 1.86 -13.99
C ALA A 365 -5.93 1.08 -13.22
N PHE A 366 -6.02 -0.25 -13.31
CA PHE A 366 -4.95 -1.15 -12.97
C PHE A 366 -3.92 -1.16 -14.11
N ASN A 367 -2.79 -0.49 -13.89
CA ASN A 367 -1.69 -0.46 -14.85
C ASN A 367 -0.55 -1.34 -14.33
N MET A 368 0.11 -2.08 -15.23
CA MET A 368 1.27 -2.92 -14.88
C MET A 368 2.37 -2.87 -15.94
N GLN A 369 3.61 -3.05 -15.51
CA GLN A 369 4.82 -2.93 -16.33
C GLN A 369 5.92 -3.79 -15.72
N GLN A 370 6.72 -4.40 -16.57
CA GLN A 370 7.90 -5.12 -16.13
C GLN A 370 9.04 -4.15 -15.82
N VAL A 371 9.76 -4.41 -14.72
CA VAL A 371 10.97 -3.72 -14.34
C VAL A 371 12.11 -4.72 -14.38
N ALA A 372 13.10 -4.48 -15.25
CA ALA A 372 14.32 -5.26 -15.31
C ALA A 372 15.23 -4.89 -14.13
N VAL A 373 15.88 -5.89 -13.55
CA VAL A 373 16.76 -5.77 -12.39
C VAL A 373 18.17 -6.18 -12.79
N ARG A 374 19.13 -5.28 -12.55
CA ARG A 374 20.55 -5.57 -12.75
C ARG A 374 21.14 -6.05 -11.42
N LEU A 375 21.70 -7.25 -11.43
CA LEU A 375 22.34 -7.88 -10.27
C LEU A 375 23.86 -7.71 -10.32
N ALA A 376 24.51 -7.59 -9.17
CA ALA A 376 25.96 -7.50 -9.01
C ALA A 376 26.51 -8.42 -7.91
#